data_AF-A0A1Q8YBR3-F1
#
_entry.id   AF-A0A1Q8YBR3-F1
#
_cell.length_a   1.000
_cell.length_b   1.000
_cell.length_c   1.000
_cell.angle_alpha   90.00
_cell.angle_beta   90.00
_cell.angle_gamma   90.00
#
_symmetry.space_group_name_H-M   'P 1'
#
loop_
_entity.id
_entity.type
_entity.pdbx_description
1 polymer ?
#
loop_
_entity_poly.entity_id
_entity_poly.type
_entity_poly.pdbx_seq_one_letter_code
_entity_poly.pdbx_strand_id
1 'polypeptide(L)'
;MDATFSPLKIVFPKPSEVGVLPATQDTLEALLADTQAVCEKACQEAYQVAVQSIRQQAHEYIIRMLEQATLVRHCLFGASSEQLSAQSRLFDEAKVLVQLNPESQDQAIIAPAPQASAEDGAPTKPAQPVARGKRRPLPAELPRVDVIHDVPQADRTCDCGTPMVQTRPRHQRAD
;
A
#
# COMPACT_ATOMS: atom_id res chain seq x y z
N MET A 1 8.33 -21.03 -2.88
CA MET A 1 9.24 -19.89 -2.65
C MET A 1 10.23 -19.92 -3.81
N ASP A 2 9.71 -19.84 -5.04
CA ASP A 2 10.43 -20.36 -6.20
C ASP A 2 10.84 -19.18 -7.08
N ALA A 3 11.70 -18.32 -6.54
CA ALA A 3 12.40 -17.33 -7.36
C ALA A 3 13.57 -18.05 -8.03
N THR A 4 13.26 -18.90 -9.02
CA THR A 4 14.26 -19.43 -9.94
C THR A 4 14.74 -18.27 -10.80
N PHE A 5 15.80 -17.61 -10.36
CA PHE A 5 16.61 -16.71 -11.16
C PHE A 5 17.10 -17.50 -12.38
N SER A 6 16.34 -17.43 -13.46
CA SER A 6 16.63 -18.18 -14.68
C SER A 6 17.89 -17.62 -15.31
N PRO A 7 18.81 -18.49 -15.78
CA PRO A 7 20.07 -18.03 -16.36
C PRO A 7 19.83 -17.23 -17.65
N LEU A 8 20.77 -16.32 -17.92
CA LEU A 8 20.80 -15.45 -19.10
C LEU A 8 20.82 -16.29 -20.37
N LYS A 9 19.71 -16.33 -21.12
CA LYS A 9 19.71 -16.84 -22.49
C LYS A 9 20.20 -15.74 -23.42
N ILE A 10 21.51 -15.67 -23.64
CA ILE A 10 22.08 -14.79 -24.67
C ILE A 10 21.86 -15.47 -26.02
N VAL A 11 21.07 -14.83 -26.88
CA VAL A 11 20.89 -15.24 -28.28
C VAL A 11 21.83 -14.39 -29.11
N PHE A 12 22.82 -15.03 -29.75
CA PHE A 12 23.73 -14.32 -30.63
C PHE A 12 23.05 -13.93 -31.95
N PRO A 13 23.30 -12.73 -32.48
CA PRO A 13 22.80 -12.35 -33.78
C PRO A 13 23.41 -13.25 -34.85
N LYS A 14 22.59 -13.68 -35.82
CA LYS A 14 23.10 -14.43 -36.96
C LYS A 14 24.01 -13.52 -37.79
N PRO A 15 25.19 -13.98 -38.23
CA PRO A 15 26.06 -13.19 -39.10
C PRO A 15 25.34 -12.89 -40.41
N SER A 16 25.62 -11.73 -41.02
CA SER A 16 25.06 -11.40 -42.32
C SER A 16 25.70 -12.28 -43.40
N GLU A 17 24.87 -12.79 -44.31
CA GLU A 17 25.37 -13.56 -45.45
C GLU A 17 25.98 -12.59 -46.47
N VAL A 18 27.28 -12.74 -46.74
CA VAL A 18 28.00 -11.90 -47.71
C VAL A 18 27.91 -12.57 -49.08
N GLY A 19 27.16 -11.98 -50.01
CA GLY A 19 26.90 -12.55 -51.34
C GLY A 19 28.07 -12.52 -52.32
N VAL A 20 29.12 -11.73 -52.06
CA VAL A 20 30.35 -11.65 -52.85
C VAL A 20 31.53 -11.53 -51.90
N LEU A 21 32.54 -12.39 -52.05
CA LEU A 21 33.74 -12.34 -51.20
C LEU A 21 34.48 -11.00 -51.45
N PRO A 22 34.77 -10.21 -50.41
CA PRO A 22 35.53 -8.96 -50.57
C PRO A 22 36.91 -9.22 -51.18
N ALA A 23 37.28 -8.40 -52.18
CA ALA A 23 38.51 -8.58 -52.96
C ALA A 23 39.75 -7.91 -52.32
N THR A 24 39.57 -7.04 -51.33
CA THR A 24 40.66 -6.29 -50.66
C THR A 24 40.66 -6.51 -49.15
N GLN A 25 41.85 -6.55 -48.56
CA GLN A 25 42.05 -6.79 -47.12
C GLN A 25 41.28 -5.77 -46.26
N ASP A 26 41.35 -4.48 -46.60
CA ASP A 26 40.71 -3.41 -45.84
C ASP A 26 39.19 -3.57 -45.75
N THR A 27 38.54 -4.04 -46.83
CA THR A 27 37.09 -4.29 -46.82
C THR A 27 36.70 -5.48 -45.96
N LEU A 28 37.60 -6.45 -45.82
CA LEU A 28 37.41 -7.63 -44.97
C LEU A 28 37.57 -7.26 -43.49
N GLU A 29 38.57 -6.43 -43.16
CA GLU A 29 38.79 -5.90 -41.81
C GLU A 29 37.60 -5.04 -41.35
N ALA A 30 37.04 -4.19 -42.23
CA ALA A 30 35.85 -3.40 -41.93
C ALA A 30 34.62 -4.26 -41.63
N LEU A 31 34.35 -5.29 -42.45
CA LEU A 31 33.23 -6.20 -42.21
C LEU A 31 33.39 -6.98 -40.90
N LEU A 32 34.59 -7.42 -40.57
CA LEU A 32 34.86 -8.10 -39.30
C LEU A 32 34.62 -7.16 -38.11
N ALA A 33 35.11 -5.91 -38.17
CA ALA A 33 34.86 -4.92 -37.13
C ALA A 33 33.36 -4.64 -36.96
N ASP A 34 32.60 -4.54 -38.05
CA ASP A 34 31.15 -4.33 -38.00
C ASP A 34 30.42 -5.52 -37.35
N THR A 35 30.77 -6.76 -37.74
CA THR A 35 30.18 -7.96 -37.12
C THR A 35 30.51 -8.10 -35.64
N GLN A 36 31.74 -7.74 -35.24
CA GLN A 36 32.15 -7.72 -33.84
C GLN A 36 31.35 -6.68 -33.06
N ALA A 37 31.24 -5.45 -33.59
CA ALA A 37 30.48 -4.38 -32.94
C ALA A 37 28.99 -4.75 -32.78
N VAL A 38 28.37 -5.41 -33.76
CA VAL A 38 26.98 -5.88 -33.66
C VAL A 38 26.84 -6.97 -32.60
N CYS A 39 27.75 -7.95 -32.57
CA CYS A 39 27.76 -9.01 -31.56
C CYS A 39 27.95 -8.45 -30.15
N GLU A 40 28.86 -7.50 -29.96
CA GLU A 40 29.12 -6.85 -28.67
C GLU A 40 27.91 -6.06 -28.19
N LYS A 41 27.26 -5.27 -29.07
CA LYS A 41 26.03 -4.54 -28.74
C LYS A 41 24.91 -5.49 -28.33
N ALA A 42 24.67 -6.55 -29.09
CA ALA A 42 23.65 -7.54 -28.75
C ALA A 42 23.91 -8.22 -27.40
N CYS A 43 25.18 -8.52 -27.09
CA CYS A 43 25.57 -9.07 -25.79
C CYS A 43 25.33 -8.07 -24.64
N GLN A 44 25.70 -6.80 -24.84
CA GLN A 44 25.49 -5.73 -23.87
C GLN A 44 24.00 -5.48 -23.61
N GLU A 45 23.17 -5.43 -24.65
CA GLU A 45 21.73 -5.24 -24.53
C GLU A 45 21.07 -6.41 -23.79
N ALA A 46 21.41 -7.65 -24.15
CA ALA A 46 20.91 -8.84 -23.46
C ALA A 46 21.29 -8.84 -21.97
N TYR A 47 22.51 -8.44 -21.65
CA TYR A 47 22.97 -8.28 -20.27
C TYR A 47 22.16 -7.20 -19.53
N GLN A 48 22.00 -6.02 -20.13
CA GLN A 48 21.25 -4.92 -19.53
C GLN A 48 19.79 -5.29 -19.26
N VAL A 49 19.11 -5.88 -20.24
CA VAL A 49 17.71 -6.32 -20.11
C VAL A 49 17.56 -7.31 -18.97
N ALA A 50 18.50 -8.24 -18.82
CA ALA A 50 18.40 -9.21 -17.76
C ALA A 50 18.75 -8.67 -16.38
N VAL A 51 19.72 -7.75 -16.28
CA VAL A 51 19.97 -7.02 -15.03
C VAL A 51 18.73 -6.21 -14.64
N GLN A 52 18.06 -5.57 -15.60
CA GLN A 52 16.81 -4.84 -15.37
C GLN A 52 15.69 -5.77 -14.92
N SER A 53 15.52 -6.95 -15.53
CA SER A 53 14.47 -7.90 -15.13
C SER A 53 14.71 -8.46 -13.72
N ILE A 54 15.96 -8.79 -13.37
CA ILE A 54 16.33 -9.21 -12.01
C ILE A 54 16.05 -8.09 -11.01
N ARG A 55 16.38 -6.84 -11.36
CA ARG A 55 16.12 -5.68 -10.50
C ARG A 55 14.62 -5.46 -10.29
N GLN A 56 13.81 -5.59 -11.34
CA GLN A 56 12.35 -5.48 -11.25
C GLN A 56 11.77 -6.57 -10.34
N GLN A 57 12.16 -7.83 -10.54
CA GLN A 57 11.72 -8.95 -9.71
C GLN A 57 12.10 -8.76 -8.23
N ALA A 58 13.33 -8.31 -7.96
CA ALA A 58 13.77 -8.01 -6.60
C ALA A 58 12.96 -6.86 -5.98
N HIS A 59 12.68 -5.82 -6.76
CA HIS A 59 11.88 -4.68 -6.31
C HIS A 59 10.44 -5.08 -5.96
N GLU A 60 9.77 -5.85 -6.82
CA GLU A 60 8.44 -6.39 -6.57
C GLU A 60 8.41 -7.29 -5.32
N TYR A 61 9.43 -8.12 -5.15
CA TYR A 61 9.57 -8.94 -3.96
C TYR A 61 9.67 -8.10 -2.69
N ILE A 62 10.50 -7.06 -2.69
CA ILE A 62 10.66 -6.14 -1.55
C ILE A 62 9.33 -5.44 -1.22
N ILE A 63 8.63 -4.90 -2.23
CA ILE A 63 7.33 -4.26 -2.03
C ILE A 63 6.37 -5.22 -1.34
N ARG A 64 6.23 -6.44 -1.88
CA ARG A 64 5.35 -7.46 -1.30
C ARG A 64 5.70 -7.79 0.15
N MET A 65 7.00 -7.91 0.47
CA MET A 65 7.44 -8.19 1.84
C MET A 65 7.13 -7.01 2.79
N LEU A 66 7.33 -5.77 2.34
CA LEU A 66 7.03 -4.57 3.14
C LEU A 66 5.53 -4.39 3.38
N GLU A 67 4.70 -4.69 2.38
CA GLU A 67 3.24 -4.71 2.51
C GLU A 67 2.81 -5.74 3.55
N GLN A 68 3.33 -6.97 3.46
CA GLN A 68 3.04 -8.02 4.45
C GLN A 68 3.47 -7.61 5.87
N ALA A 69 4.67 -7.04 6.03
CA ALA A 69 5.13 -6.56 7.32
C ALA A 69 4.25 -5.42 7.88
N THR A 70 3.73 -4.57 7.02
CA THR A 70 2.82 -3.48 7.41
C THR A 70 1.45 -4.01 7.81
N LEU A 71 0.90 -4.97 7.06
CA LEU A 71 -0.36 -5.65 7.40
C LEU A 71 -0.25 -6.35 8.76
N VAL A 72 0.82 -7.11 8.99
CA VAL A 72 1.02 -7.81 10.27
C VAL A 72 1.11 -6.83 11.45
N ARG A 73 1.83 -5.72 11.28
CA ARG A 73 1.89 -4.68 12.32
C ARG A 73 0.52 -4.07 12.61
N HIS A 74 -0.27 -3.81 11.57
CA HIS A 74 -1.63 -3.28 11.73
C HIS A 74 -2.56 -4.29 12.42
N CYS A 75 -2.49 -5.57 12.09
CA CYS A 75 -3.28 -6.60 12.77
C CYS A 75 -2.90 -6.78 14.24
N LEU A 76 -1.61 -6.73 14.59
CA LEU A 76 -1.13 -6.97 15.95
C LEU A 76 -1.23 -5.73 16.85
N PHE A 77 -0.97 -4.54 16.31
CA PHE A 77 -0.84 -3.30 17.08
C PHE A 77 -1.83 -2.20 16.69
N GLY A 78 -2.72 -2.46 15.72
CA GLY A 78 -3.78 -1.51 15.32
C GLY A 78 -4.89 -1.40 16.36
N ALA A 79 -5.68 -0.33 16.26
CA ALA A 79 -6.87 -0.17 17.08
C ALA A 79 -7.85 -1.32 16.80
N SER A 80 -8.53 -1.83 17.83
CA SER A 80 -9.45 -2.97 17.67
C SER A 80 -10.63 -2.69 16.73
N SER A 81 -10.99 -1.42 16.56
CA SER A 81 -11.97 -0.97 15.56
C SER A 81 -11.52 -1.22 14.13
N GLU A 82 -10.20 -1.31 13.88
CA GLU A 82 -9.57 -1.47 12.56
C GLU A 82 -9.08 -2.91 12.30
N GLN A 83 -9.13 -3.80 13.30
CA GLN A 83 -8.67 -5.19 13.17
C GLN A 83 -9.56 -6.06 12.26
N LEU A 84 -10.73 -5.58 11.86
CA LEU A 84 -11.56 -6.24 10.86
C LEU A 84 -10.87 -6.17 9.49
N SER A 85 -10.34 -7.30 9.02
CA SER A 85 -9.60 -7.41 7.75
C SER A 85 -10.36 -6.88 6.52
N ALA A 86 -11.69 -6.91 6.56
CA ALA A 86 -12.54 -6.37 5.50
C ALA A 86 -12.58 -4.83 5.49
N GLN A 87 -12.28 -4.17 6.60
CA GLN A 87 -12.42 -2.71 6.71
C GLN A 87 -11.33 -1.96 5.95
N SER A 88 -10.10 -2.48 5.85
CA SER A 88 -9.04 -1.80 5.08
C SER A 88 -9.39 -1.70 3.59
N ARG A 89 -10.05 -2.73 3.04
CA ARG A 89 -10.47 -2.77 1.64
C ARG A 89 -11.63 -1.81 1.33
N LEU A 90 -12.35 -1.33 2.34
CA LEU A 90 -13.43 -0.35 2.15
C LEU A 90 -12.89 1.03 1.75
N PHE A 91 -11.60 1.31 1.98
CA PHE A 91 -10.98 2.61 1.72
C PHE A 91 -9.94 2.58 0.58
N ASP A 92 -9.92 1.53 -0.25
CA ASP A 92 -9.02 1.39 -1.41
C ASP A 92 -9.55 2.10 -2.68
N GLU A 93 -10.56 2.97 -2.56
CA GLU A 93 -11.22 3.64 -3.70
C GLU A 93 -10.23 4.40 -4.61
N ALA A 94 -9.19 5.02 -4.04
CA ALA A 94 -8.16 5.72 -4.82
C ALA A 94 -7.39 4.80 -5.78
N LYS A 95 -7.07 3.56 -5.36
CA LYS A 95 -6.39 2.58 -6.23
C LYS A 95 -7.30 2.10 -7.35
N VAL A 96 -8.59 1.90 -7.02
CA VAL A 96 -9.61 1.51 -8.00
C VAL A 96 -9.78 2.62 -9.04
N LEU A 97 -9.79 3.89 -8.62
CA LEU A 97 -9.85 5.03 -9.53
C LEU A 97 -8.62 5.13 -10.44
N VAL A 98 -7.41 4.90 -9.93
CA VAL A 98 -6.18 4.86 -10.75
C VAL A 98 -6.22 3.73 -11.79
N GLN A 99 -6.76 2.56 -11.43
CA GLN A 99 -6.93 1.45 -12.38
C GLN A 99 -8.00 1.73 -13.44
N LEU A 100 -9.11 2.35 -13.06
CA LEU A 100 -10.22 2.67 -13.95
C LEU A 100 -9.93 3.88 -14.84
N ASN A 101 -9.08 4.80 -14.39
CA ASN A 101 -8.76 6.02 -15.10
C ASN A 101 -7.25 6.36 -14.97
N PRO A 102 -6.39 5.66 -15.73
CA PRO A 102 -4.94 5.85 -15.65
C PRO A 102 -4.47 7.21 -16.18
N GLU A 103 -5.34 7.92 -16.92
CA GLU A 103 -5.06 9.23 -17.52
C GLU A 103 -5.40 10.40 -16.59
N SER A 104 -6.30 10.22 -15.62
CA SER A 104 -6.62 11.23 -14.60
C SER A 104 -5.66 11.15 -13.41
N GLN A 105 -4.37 11.28 -13.67
CA GLN A 105 -3.39 11.48 -12.59
C GLN A 105 -3.57 12.90 -12.06
N ASP A 106 -4.26 13.02 -10.92
CA ASP A 106 -4.41 14.27 -10.19
C ASP A 106 -3.01 14.69 -9.67
N GLN A 107 -2.26 15.41 -10.51
CA GLN A 107 -1.00 16.03 -10.13
C GLN A 107 -1.31 17.20 -9.20
N ALA A 108 -1.63 16.90 -7.94
CA ALA A 108 -1.61 17.91 -6.91
C ALA A 108 -0.17 18.44 -6.82
N ILE A 109 0.02 19.68 -7.29
CA ILE A 109 1.28 20.42 -7.12
C ILE A 109 1.44 20.64 -5.61
N ILE A 110 2.20 19.78 -4.96
CA ILE A 110 2.61 19.96 -3.58
C ILE A 110 3.60 21.13 -3.58
N ALA A 111 3.12 22.31 -3.20
CA ALA A 111 4.01 23.45 -2.97
C ALA A 111 5.06 23.06 -1.93
N PRO A 112 6.34 23.45 -2.09
CA PRO A 112 7.38 23.11 -1.13
C PRO A 112 6.98 23.63 0.25
N ALA A 113 6.95 22.74 1.24
CA ALA A 113 6.77 23.14 2.63
C ALA A 113 7.88 24.13 3.01
N PRO A 114 7.57 25.26 3.70
CA PRO A 114 8.61 26.14 4.22
C PRO A 114 9.51 25.32 5.15
N GLN A 115 10.81 25.36 4.89
CA GLN A 115 11.79 24.72 5.77
C GLN A 115 11.74 25.42 7.12
N ALA A 116 11.14 24.75 8.10
CA ALA A 116 11.28 25.12 9.48
C ALA A 116 12.71 24.76 9.91
N SER A 117 13.53 25.79 10.07
CA SER A 117 14.88 25.72 10.61
C SER A 117 14.87 24.92 11.92
N ALA A 118 15.63 23.83 11.93
CA ALA A 118 15.91 23.05 13.12
C ALA A 118 17.00 23.76 13.92
N GLU A 119 16.61 24.66 14.81
CA GLU A 119 17.50 25.26 15.80
C GLU A 119 16.97 24.87 17.20
N ASP A 120 17.88 24.34 18.01
CA ASP A 120 17.81 24.11 19.46
C ASP A 120 16.95 22.96 20.01
N GLY A 121 17.59 21.79 20.07
CA GLY A 121 17.20 20.69 20.94
C GLY A 121 17.44 21.01 22.43
N ALA A 122 16.41 21.52 23.09
CA ALA A 122 16.26 21.38 24.54
C ALA A 122 15.35 20.17 24.86
N PRO A 123 15.71 19.29 25.81
CA PRO A 123 14.89 18.14 26.16
C PRO A 123 13.60 18.61 26.85
N THR A 124 12.53 18.69 26.07
CA THR A 124 11.20 18.98 26.59
C THR A 124 10.71 17.74 27.34
N LYS A 125 10.52 17.88 28.65
CA LYS A 125 9.90 16.86 29.52
C LYS A 125 8.59 16.37 28.86
N PRO A 126 8.23 15.09 28.99
CA PRO A 126 6.99 14.58 28.41
C PRO A 126 5.82 15.43 28.93
N ALA A 127 5.13 16.11 28.01
CA ALA A 127 3.94 16.86 28.32
C ALA A 127 2.93 15.90 28.96
N GLN A 128 2.53 16.19 30.20
CA GLN A 128 1.45 15.43 30.82
C GLN A 128 0.22 15.51 29.92
N PRO A 129 -0.54 14.41 29.75
CA PRO A 129 -1.72 14.43 28.90
C PRO A 129 -2.67 15.51 29.41
N VAL A 130 -2.93 16.52 28.56
CA VAL A 130 -3.89 17.57 28.86
C VAL A 130 -5.22 16.88 29.15
N ALA A 131 -5.68 16.99 30.39
CA ALA A 131 -6.95 16.42 30.82
C ALA A 131 -8.02 16.90 29.83
N ARG A 132 -8.67 15.95 29.14
CA ARG A 132 -9.75 16.26 28.19
C ARG A 132 -10.70 17.26 28.85
N GLY A 133 -10.88 18.41 28.21
CA GLY A 133 -11.75 19.47 28.70
C GLY A 133 -13.09 18.87 29.07
N LYS A 134 -13.38 18.81 30.38
CA LYS A 134 -14.67 18.33 30.85
C LYS A 134 -15.71 19.31 30.29
N ARG A 135 -16.69 18.78 29.53
CA ARG A 135 -17.82 19.58 29.08
C ARG A 135 -18.45 20.22 30.32
N ARG A 136 -18.73 21.52 30.26
CA ARG A 136 -19.40 22.22 31.36
C ARG A 136 -20.73 21.51 31.64
N PRO A 137 -21.10 21.32 32.92
CA PRO A 137 -22.41 20.76 33.27
C PRO A 137 -23.51 21.63 32.68
N LEU A 138 -24.64 21.00 32.36
CA LEU A 138 -25.79 21.67 31.75
C LEU A 138 -26.30 22.75 32.72
N PRO A 139 -26.58 23.99 32.26
CA PRO A 139 -27.10 25.06 33.11
C PRO A 139 -28.39 24.66 33.82
N ALA A 140 -28.62 25.22 35.02
CA ALA A 140 -29.79 24.89 35.86
C ALA A 140 -31.15 25.20 35.20
N GLU A 141 -31.16 26.11 34.22
CA GLU A 141 -32.35 26.47 33.43
C GLU A 141 -32.78 25.37 32.44
N LEU A 142 -31.88 24.43 32.11
CA LEU A 142 -32.14 23.30 31.22
C LEU A 142 -32.01 21.99 32.01
N PRO A 143 -33.05 21.61 32.79
CA PRO A 143 -33.01 20.35 33.52
C PRO A 143 -32.92 19.18 32.53
N ARG A 144 -32.14 18.17 32.91
CA ARG A 144 -32.16 16.88 32.21
C ARG A 144 -33.50 16.22 32.50
N VAL A 145 -34.30 16.01 31.46
CA VAL A 145 -35.57 15.28 31.56
C VAL A 145 -35.37 13.93 30.88
N ASP A 146 -35.45 12.86 31.67
CA ASP A 146 -35.35 11.49 31.15
C ASP A 146 -36.71 11.07 30.57
N VAL A 147 -36.79 10.94 29.25
CA VAL A 147 -38.00 10.42 28.57
C VAL A 147 -37.77 8.96 28.21
N ILE A 148 -38.32 8.06 29.03
CA ILE A 148 -38.21 6.62 28.82
C ILE A 148 -39.32 6.20 27.83
N HIS A 149 -38.91 5.82 26.63
CA HIS A 149 -39.80 5.20 25.64
C HIS A 149 -39.65 3.68 25.76
N ASP A 150 -40.69 3.01 26.24
CA ASP A 150 -40.73 1.55 26.33
C ASP A 150 -41.85 1.00 25.44
N VAL A 151 -41.66 -0.23 24.95
CA VAL A 151 -42.66 -0.92 24.12
C VAL A 151 -43.86 -1.28 25.01
N PRO A 152 -45.11 -0.97 24.59
CA PRO A 152 -46.30 -1.34 25.35
C PRO A 152 -46.39 -2.86 25.52
N GLN A 153 -46.96 -3.33 26.63
CA GLN A 153 -46.92 -4.76 27.00
C GLN A 153 -47.54 -5.69 25.96
N ALA A 154 -48.55 -5.21 25.21
CA ALA A 154 -49.20 -5.96 24.15
C ALA A 154 -48.28 -6.28 22.95
N ASP A 155 -47.25 -5.48 22.73
CA ASP A 155 -46.37 -5.57 21.55
C ASP A 155 -45.00 -6.16 21.89
N ARG A 156 -44.83 -6.71 23.10
CA ARG A 156 -43.56 -7.32 23.58
C ARG A 156 -43.37 -8.77 23.13
N THR A 157 -43.99 -9.15 22.03
CA THR A 157 -43.91 -10.49 21.45
C THR A 157 -43.43 -10.37 20.01
N CYS A 158 -42.30 -11.00 19.69
CA CYS A 158 -41.81 -11.09 18.32
C CYS A 158 -42.68 -12.06 17.51
N ASP A 159 -42.70 -11.90 16.18
CA ASP A 159 -43.43 -12.76 15.24
C ASP A 159 -43.08 -14.26 15.37
N CYS A 160 -41.93 -14.59 15.96
CA CYS A 160 -41.50 -15.96 16.27
C CYS A 160 -42.07 -16.52 17.58
N GLY A 161 -42.92 -15.78 18.30
CA GLY A 161 -43.53 -16.19 19.57
C GLY A 161 -42.65 -16.01 20.80
N THR A 162 -41.44 -15.47 20.64
CA THR A 162 -40.51 -15.23 21.77
C THR A 162 -40.82 -13.89 22.45
N PRO A 163 -40.95 -13.85 23.79
CA PRO A 163 -41.16 -12.59 24.52
C PRO A 163 -39.87 -11.76 24.58
N MET A 164 -39.99 -10.43 24.49
CA MET A 164 -38.87 -9.52 24.69
C MET A 164 -38.40 -9.56 26.15
N VAL A 165 -37.09 -9.76 26.37
CA VAL A 165 -36.48 -9.78 27.70
C VAL A 165 -35.75 -8.47 27.96
N GLN A 166 -36.04 -7.82 29.10
CA GLN A 166 -35.30 -6.64 29.54
C GLN A 166 -33.88 -7.03 29.95
N THR A 167 -32.88 -6.59 29.19
CA THR A 167 -31.48 -6.80 29.55
C THR A 167 -31.06 -5.76 30.59
N ARG A 168 -30.86 -6.19 31.84
CA ARG A 168 -30.29 -5.32 32.88
C ARG A 168 -28.78 -5.15 32.68
N PRO A 169 -28.24 -3.93 32.86
CA PRO A 169 -26.81 -3.71 32.80
C PRO A 169 -26.10 -4.48 33.92
N ARG A 170 -24.84 -4.88 33.66
CA ARG A 170 -24.10 -5.87 34.47
C ARG A 170 -23.99 -5.53 35.96
N HIS A 171 -24.00 -4.24 36.30
CA HIS A 171 -23.93 -3.72 37.67
C HIS A 171 -25.26 -3.80 38.45
N GLN A 172 -26.36 -4.19 37.80
CA GLN A 172 -27.70 -4.30 38.40
C GLN A 172 -28.23 -5.74 38.40
N ARG A 173 -27.36 -6.73 38.13
CA ARG A 173 -27.70 -8.15 38.31
C ARG A 173 -27.51 -8.46 39.79
N ALA A 174 -28.57 -8.86 40.48
CA ALA A 174 -28.42 -9.48 41.80
C ALA A 174 -27.71 -10.83 41.61
N ASP A 175 -26.81 -11.17 42.54
CA ASP A 175 -26.05 -12.43 42.54
C ASP A 175 -26.97 -13.66 42.49
#